data_AF-A0A368W843-F1
#
_entry.id   AF-A0A368W843-F1
#
_cell.length_a   1.000
_cell.length_b   1.000
_cell.length_c   1.000
_cell.angle_alpha   90.00
_cell.angle_beta   90.00
_cell.angle_gamma   90.00
#
_symmetry.space_group_name_H-M   'P 1'
#
loop_
_entity.id
_entity.type
_entity.pdbx_description
1 polymer ?
#
loop_
_entity_poly.entity_id
_entity_poly.type
_entity_poly.pdbx_seq_one_letter_code
_entity_poly.pdbx_strand_id
1 'polypeptide(L)' 'MRNLVILGGGYGGLSAAVKLLGGYIPDDVMIILIDRMPYQGLKTEYYALASILKY' A
#
# COMPACT_ATOMS: atom_id res chain seq x y z
N MET A 1 17.00 -12.52 -12.08
CA MET A 1 15.79 -11.71 -11.87
C MET A 1 15.03 -12.27 -10.68
N ARG A 2 14.87 -11.46 -9.63
CA ARG A 2 14.18 -11.77 -8.38
C ARG A 2 12.95 -10.88 -8.26
N ASN A 3 11.80 -11.48 -7.94
CA ASN A 3 10.54 -10.75 -7.82
C ASN A 3 10.22 -10.52 -6.34
N LEU A 4 10.12 -9.26 -5.94
CA LEU A 4 9.63 -8.87 -4.63
C LEU A 4 8.16 -8.45 -4.76
N VAL A 5 7.26 -9.34 -4.33
CA VAL A 5 5.82 -9.14 -4.48
C VAL A 5 5.22 -8.63 -3.17
N ILE A 6 4.55 -7.48 -3.24
CA ILE A 6 3.78 -6.88 -2.15
C ILE A 6 2.30 -7.16 -2.43
N LEU A 7 1.63 -7.89 -1.54
CA LEU A 7 0.21 -8.22 -1.65
C LEU A 7 -0.62 -7.30 -0.75
N GLY A 8 -1.29 -6.34 -1.37
CA GLY A 8 -2.09 -5.30 -0.73
C GLY A 8 -1.34 -3.97 -0.58
N GLY A 9 -1.94 -2.90 -1.07
CA GLY A 9 -1.56 -1.49 -1.00
C GLY A 9 -2.29 -0.72 0.12
N GLY A 10 -2.68 -1.40 1.20
CA GLY A 10 -3.02 -0.72 2.45
C GLY A 10 -1.78 -0.06 3.10
N TYR A 11 -1.95 0.55 4.27
CA TYR A 11 -0.88 1.32 4.95
C TYR A 11 0.49 0.60 5.02
N GLY A 12 0.49 -0.70 5.32
CA GLY A 12 1.71 -1.49 5.44
C GLY A 12 2.40 -1.72 4.10
N GLY A 13 1.68 -2.20 3.08
CA GLY A 13 2.24 -2.49 1.77
C GLY A 13 2.70 -1.24 1.04
N LEU A 14 1.94 -0.14 1.15
CA LEU A 14 2.30 1.14 0.56
C LEU A 14 3.50 1.78 1.28
N SER A 15 3.56 1.71 2.63
CA SER A 15 4.77 2.13 3.38
C SER A 15 6.01 1.33 3.01
N ALA A 16 5.87 0.01 2.83
CA ALA A 16 6.97 -0.85 2.41
C ALA A 16 7.45 -0.47 1.01
N ALA A 17 6.53 -0.30 0.06
CA ALA A 17 6.84 0.13 -1.30
C ALA A 17 7.57 1.47 -1.31
N VAL A 18 7.08 2.48 -0.57
CA VAL A 18 7.72 3.81 -0.50
C VAL A 18 9.13 3.73 0.09
N LYS A 19 9.33 2.94 1.16
CA LYS A 19 10.67 2.76 1.75
C LYS A 19 11.64 2.06 0.81
N LEU A 20 11.17 1.05 0.07
CA LEU A 20 11.99 0.32 -0.90
C LEU A 20 12.36 1.21 -2.10
N LEU A 21 11.40 1.98 -2.61
CA LEU A 21 11.62 2.92 -3.71
C LEU A 21 12.50 4.12 -3.32
N GLY A 22 12.52 4.49 -2.04
CA GLY A 22 13.41 5.53 -1.52
C GLY A 22 14.86 5.08 -1.30
N GLY A 23 15.18 3.81 -1.54
CA GLY A 23 16.51 3.23 -1.36
C GLY A 23 17.15 2.76 -2.67
N TYR A 24 18.32 2.11 -2.55
CA TYR A 24 18.94 1.41 -3.67
C TYR A 24 18.18 0.11 -3.97
N ILE A 25 17.79 -0.08 -5.22
CA ILE A 25 17.18 -1.32 -5.72
C ILE A 25 18.24 -2.01 -6.60
N PRO A 26 18.64 -3.26 -6.29
CA PRO A 26 19.55 -4.00 -7.15
C PRO A 26 18.96 -4.21 -8.55
N ASP A 27 19.80 -4.15 -9.58
CA ASP A 27 19.37 -4.26 -10.99
C ASP A 27 18.66 -5.58 -11.33
N ASP A 28 18.86 -6.61 -10.51
CA ASP A 28 18.24 -7.92 -10.71
C ASP A 28 16.91 -8.09 -9.97
N VAL A 29 16.38 -7.04 -9.33
CA VAL A 29 15.14 -7.06 -8.52
C VAL A 29 14.01 -6.29 -9.19
N MET A 30 12.85 -6.94 -9.31
CA MET A 30 11.59 -6.33 -9.73
C MET A 30 10.63 -6.24 -8.54
N ILE A 31 10.14 -5.05 -8.24
CA ILE A 31 9.11 -4.81 -7.22
C ILE A 31 7.75 -4.84 -7.88
N ILE A 32 6.83 -5.67 -7.37
CA ILE A 32 5.48 -5.84 -7.89
C ILE A 32 4.49 -5.60 -6.75
N LEU A 33 3.64 -4.58 -6.85
CA LEU A 33 2.55 -4.34 -5.91
C LEU A 33 1.23 -4.81 -6.53
N ILE A 34 0.53 -5.72 -5.87
CA ILE A 34 -0.79 -6.22 -6.28
C ILE A 34 -1.80 -5.78 -5.23
N ASP A 35 -2.74 -4.92 -5.59
CA ASP A 35 -3.91 -4.58 -4.77
C ASP A 35 -5.20 -4.85 -5.57
N ARG A 36 -6.26 -5.22 -4.87
CA ARG A 36 -7.62 -5.29 -5.40
C ARG A 36 -8.21 -3.90 -5.64
N MET A 37 -7.86 -2.91 -4.82
CA MET A 37 -8.37 -1.54 -4.89
C MET A 37 -7.33 -0.66 -5.60
N PRO A 38 -7.73 0.18 -6.58
CA PRO A 38 -6.81 1.09 -7.26
C PRO A 38 -6.51 2.37 -6.45
N TYR A 39 -6.90 2.41 -5.17
CA TYR A 39 -6.73 3.56 -4.28
C TYR A 39 -6.52 3.11 -2.84
N GLN A 40 -5.83 3.95 -2.06
CA GLN A 40 -5.66 3.73 -0.63
C GLN A 40 -6.92 4.20 0.11
N GLY A 41 -7.66 3.25 0.68
CA GLY A 41 -8.74 3.56 1.60
C GLY A 41 -8.18 4.07 2.93
N LEU A 42 -8.47 5.33 3.27
CA LEU A 42 -8.10 5.90 4.56
C LEU A 42 -9.10 5.39 5.63
N LYS A 43 -8.75 4.26 6.24
CA LYS A 43 -9.70 3.48 7.07
C LYS A 43 -10.20 4.28 8.27
N THR A 44 -9.34 5.10 8.86
CA THR A 44 -9.67 5.98 10.00
C THR A 44 -10.80 6.97 9.65
N GLU A 45 -10.80 7.48 8.43
CA GLU A 45 -11.74 8.46 7.91
C GLU A 45 -13.09 7.79 7.59
N TYR A 46 -13.08 6.52 7.19
CA TYR A 46 -14.31 5.74 7.08
C TYR A 46 -15.02 5.55 8.42
N TYR A 47 -14.27 5.32 9.51
CA TYR A 47 -14.87 5.26 10.85
C TYR A 47 -15.41 6.62 11.29
N ALA A 48 -14.68 7.71 11.01
CA ALA A 48 -15.16 9.07 11.29
C ALA A 48 -16.46 9.38 10.54
N LEU A 49 -16.51 9.08 9.23
CA LEU A 49 -17.70 9.27 8.40
C LEU A 49 -18.88 8.41 8.88
N ALA A 50 -18.65 7.14 9.19
CA ALA A 50 -19.69 6.25 9.70
C ALA A 50 -20.23 6.70 11.07
N SER A 51 -19.40 7.35 11.88
CA SER A 51 -19.82 7.90 13.18
C SER A 51 -20.69 9.15 13.00
N ILE A 52 -20.41 9.99 12.00
CA ILE A 52 -21.22 11.17 11.67
C ILE A 52 -22.61 10.76 11.16
N LEU A 53 -22.70 9.74 10.29
CA LEU A 53 -23.96 9.27 9.72
C LEU A 53 -24.90 8.56 10.72
N LYS A 54 -24.44 8.29 11.94
CA LYS A 54 -25.24 7.68 13.01
C LYS A 54 -26.02 8.69 13.85
N TYR A 55 -25.79 9.99 13.64
CA TYR A 55 -26.49 11.10 14.31
C TYR A 55 -27.26 11.92 13.28
#